data_AF-A0A848Q868-F1
#
_entry.id   AF-A0A848Q868-F1
#
_cell.length_a   1.000
_cell.length_b   1.000
_cell.length_c   1.000
_cell.angle_alpha   90.00
_cell.angle_beta   90.00
_cell.angle_gamma   90.00
#
_symmetry.space_group_name_H-M   'P 1'
#
loop_
_entity.id
_entity.type
_entity.pdbx_description
1 polymer ?
#
loop_
_entity_poly.entity_id
_entity_poly.type
_entity_poly.pdbx_seq_one_letter_code
_entity_poly.pdbx_strand_id
1 'polypeptide(L)'
;MNRQKNLLLEIVRFVVVGVIATILDYGTYSLLALAIPNSWNPIIETIICTAIGFLVSVIANYFLSVMWVFQNVDASANVKSKKNMLLFVILSAGGLLLGMGVMVGFETLSANVLALDINNWIIDFKVNQFKSLAFWYFTLFFGVKTLIILSYNYFTRKKLIFKAPKENINEQIEN
;
A
#
# COMPACT_ATOMS: atom_id res chain seq x y z
N MET A 1 20.29 -21.71 6.10
CA MET A 1 20.08 -20.28 6.45
C MET A 1 18.80 -20.17 7.27
N ASN A 2 18.83 -19.59 8.48
CA ASN A 2 17.67 -19.62 9.42
C ASN A 2 16.38 -19.07 8.79
N ARG A 3 15.29 -19.85 8.85
CA ARG A 3 13.95 -19.49 8.34
C ARG A 3 13.49 -18.09 8.77
N GLN A 4 13.77 -17.72 10.01
CA GLN A 4 13.48 -16.39 10.57
C GLN A 4 14.19 -15.26 9.80
N LYS A 5 15.46 -15.45 9.41
CA LYS A 5 16.23 -14.46 8.64
C LYS A 5 15.64 -14.28 7.23
N ASN A 6 15.14 -15.35 6.62
CA ASN A 6 14.50 -15.29 5.31
C ASN A 6 13.15 -14.55 5.36
N LEU A 7 12.37 -14.75 6.43
CA LEU A 7 11.10 -14.04 6.64
C LEU A 7 11.31 -12.54 6.88
N LEU A 8 12.28 -12.16 7.72
CA LEU A 8 12.61 -10.75 7.94
C LEU A 8 13.08 -10.06 6.65
N LEU A 9 13.93 -10.73 5.87
CA LEU A 9 14.39 -10.19 4.58
C LEU A 9 13.23 -10.03 3.59
N GLU A 10 12.30 -10.98 3.53
CA GLU A 10 11.09 -10.89 2.71
C GLU A 10 10.22 -9.68 3.12
N ILE A 11 9.99 -9.49 4.42
CA ILE A 11 9.23 -8.34 4.93
C ILE A 11 9.92 -7.02 4.57
N VAL A 12 11.23 -6.93 4.76
CA VAL A 12 12.00 -5.71 4.39
C VAL A 12 11.86 -5.42 2.90
N ARG A 13 12.04 -6.43 2.04
CA ARG A 13 11.85 -6.27 0.59
C ARG A 13 10.42 -5.84 0.26
N PHE A 14 9.43 -6.42 0.93
CA PHE A 14 8.03 -6.05 0.74
C PHE A 14 7.78 -4.58 1.10
N VAL A 15 8.30 -4.11 2.24
CA VAL A 15 8.19 -2.72 2.66
C VAL A 15 8.86 -1.79 1.65
N VAL A 16 10.07 -2.13 1.18
CA VAL A 16 10.79 -1.35 0.17
C VAL A 16 9.98 -1.25 -1.13
N VAL A 17 9.43 -2.36 -1.63
CA VAL A 17 8.55 -2.36 -2.80
C VAL A 17 7.28 -1.55 -2.57
N GLY A 18 6.72 -1.61 -1.36
CA GLY A 18 5.59 -0.79 -0.94
C GLY A 18 5.88 0.70 -1.03
N VAL A 19 7.03 1.14 -0.51
CA VAL A 19 7.46 2.55 -0.58
C VAL A 19 7.66 2.99 -2.04
N ILE A 20 8.31 2.17 -2.86
CA ILE A 20 8.48 2.45 -4.30
C ILE A 20 7.10 2.61 -4.98
N ALA A 21 6.16 1.72 -4.68
CA ALA A 21 4.81 1.80 -5.22
C ALA A 21 4.10 3.10 -4.78
N THR A 22 4.22 3.52 -3.52
CA THR A 22 3.66 4.78 -3.03
C THR A 22 4.27 5.99 -3.72
N ILE A 23 5.59 5.99 -3.96
CA ILE A 23 6.26 7.06 -4.72
C ILE A 23 5.74 7.13 -6.15
N LEU A 24 5.56 5.98 -6.81
CA LEU A 24 5.00 5.92 -8.16
C LEU A 24 3.54 6.39 -8.20
N ASP A 25 2.73 6.01 -7.22
CA ASP A 25 1.33 6.45 -7.10
C ASP A 25 1.25 7.97 -7.00
N TYR A 26 1.91 8.54 -5.98
CA TYR A 26 1.92 9.98 -5.74
C TYR A 26 2.58 10.75 -6.88
N GLY A 27 3.71 10.29 -7.39
CA GLY A 27 4.42 10.95 -8.49
C GLY A 27 3.60 10.97 -9.78
N THR A 28 2.95 9.85 -10.12
CA THR A 28 2.07 9.78 -11.30
C THR A 28 0.85 10.67 -11.13
N TYR A 29 0.21 10.63 -9.94
CA TYR A 29 -0.89 11.53 -9.60
C TYR A 29 -0.48 12.99 -9.79
N SER A 30 0.64 13.42 -9.21
CA SER A 30 1.11 14.80 -9.26
C SER A 30 1.44 15.24 -10.69
N LEU A 31 2.10 14.39 -11.49
CA LEU A 31 2.40 14.72 -12.88
C LEU A 31 1.14 14.87 -13.73
N LEU A 32 0.14 14.03 -13.52
CA LEU A 32 -1.15 14.12 -14.21
C LEU A 32 -1.93 15.37 -13.80
N ALA A 33 -2.00 15.66 -12.49
CA ALA A 33 -2.68 16.84 -11.97
C ALA A 33 -2.06 18.14 -12.52
N LEU A 34 -0.73 18.19 -12.69
CA LEU A 34 -0.05 19.33 -13.30
C LEU A 34 -0.30 19.48 -14.81
N ALA A 35 -0.63 18.39 -15.50
CA ALA A 35 -0.87 18.38 -16.94
C ALA A 35 -2.33 18.69 -17.31
N ILE A 36 -3.27 18.54 -16.37
CA ILE A 36 -4.70 18.78 -16.62
C ILE A 36 -5.01 20.28 -16.47
N PRO A 37 -5.73 20.90 -17.43
CA PRO A 37 -6.13 22.30 -17.31
C PRO A 37 -7.09 22.54 -16.13
N ASN A 38 -6.91 23.67 -15.42
CA ASN A 38 -7.74 24.12 -14.27
C ASN A 38 -9.25 24.30 -14.57
N SER A 39 -9.69 24.09 -15.82
CA SER A 39 -11.09 24.17 -16.23
C SER A 39 -11.87 22.86 -16.03
N TRP A 40 -11.19 21.78 -15.63
CA TRP A 40 -11.83 20.49 -15.36
C TRP A 40 -12.58 20.49 -14.03
N ASN A 41 -13.58 19.62 -13.92
CA ASN A 41 -14.25 19.38 -12.65
C ASN A 41 -13.24 18.75 -11.67
N PRO A 42 -12.96 19.37 -10.50
CA PRO A 42 -11.94 18.90 -9.56
C PRO A 42 -12.15 17.47 -9.05
N ILE A 43 -13.41 17.04 -8.95
CA ILE A 43 -13.77 15.69 -8.51
C ILE A 43 -13.37 14.68 -9.58
N ILE A 44 -13.70 14.96 -10.85
CA ILE A 44 -13.37 14.09 -11.98
C ILE A 44 -11.86 13.99 -12.16
N GLU A 45 -11.16 15.12 -12.08
CA GLU A 45 -9.69 15.18 -12.12
C GLU A 45 -9.06 14.29 -11.04
N THR A 46 -9.51 14.45 -9.79
CA THR A 46 -8.98 13.68 -8.65
C THR A 46 -9.21 12.19 -8.84
N ILE A 47 -10.39 11.77 -9.29
CA ILE A 47 -10.71 10.37 -9.55
C ILE A 47 -9.78 9.79 -10.62
N ILE A 48 -9.61 10.48 -11.75
CA ILE A 48 -8.78 10.01 -12.87
C ILE A 48 -7.30 9.93 -12.44
N CYS A 49 -6.76 10.99 -11.84
CA CYS A 49 -5.36 11.00 -11.40
C CYS A 49 -5.09 9.91 -10.37
N THR A 50 -6.00 9.72 -9.41
CA THR A 50 -5.88 8.66 -8.39
C THR A 50 -5.96 7.28 -9.02
N ALA A 51 -6.87 7.06 -9.96
CA ALA A 51 -7.02 5.77 -10.63
C ALA A 51 -5.77 5.39 -11.45
N ILE A 52 -5.20 6.35 -12.19
CA ILE A 52 -4.01 6.10 -13.02
C ILE A 52 -2.77 5.91 -12.13
N GLY A 53 -2.57 6.76 -11.11
CA GLY A 53 -1.47 6.58 -10.15
C GLY A 53 -1.53 5.22 -9.45
N PHE A 54 -2.73 4.82 -9.03
CA PHE A 54 -2.96 3.52 -8.42
C PHE A 54 -2.65 2.38 -9.40
N LEU A 55 -3.06 2.49 -10.66
CA LEU A 55 -2.79 1.45 -11.66
C LEU A 55 -1.28 1.28 -11.91
N VAL A 56 -0.55 2.38 -12.12
CA VAL A 56 0.90 2.36 -12.33
C VAL A 56 1.61 1.75 -11.13
N SER A 57 1.23 2.15 -9.92
CA SER A 57 1.84 1.61 -8.69
C SER A 57 1.54 0.14 -8.48
N VAL A 58 0.31 -0.33 -8.77
CA VAL A 58 -0.07 -1.75 -8.66
C VAL A 58 0.73 -2.61 -9.63
N ILE A 59 0.90 -2.16 -10.87
CA ILE A 59 1.69 -2.88 -11.89
C ILE A 59 3.13 -3.04 -11.43
N ALA A 60 3.78 -1.94 -11.01
CA ALA A 60 5.16 -1.99 -10.53
C ALA A 60 5.29 -2.89 -9.28
N ASN A 61 4.34 -2.76 -8.33
CA ASN A 61 4.32 -3.56 -7.12
C ASN A 61 4.17 -5.05 -7.41
N TYR A 62 3.35 -5.43 -8.40
CA TYR A 62 3.20 -6.82 -8.83
C TYR A 62 4.52 -7.40 -9.33
N PHE A 63 5.16 -6.72 -10.30
CA PHE A 63 6.40 -7.22 -10.89
C PHE A 63 7.53 -7.33 -9.86
N LEU A 64 7.72 -6.31 -9.03
CA LEU A 64 8.73 -6.34 -7.97
C LEU A 64 8.41 -7.40 -6.91
N SER A 65 7.13 -7.59 -6.55
CA SER A 65 6.72 -8.63 -5.61
C SER A 65 7.04 -10.03 -6.14
N VAL A 66 6.76 -10.29 -7.42
CA VAL A 66 6.99 -11.58 -8.06
C VAL A 66 8.48 -11.86 -8.30
N MET A 67 9.26 -10.85 -8.71
CA MET A 67 10.66 -11.04 -9.06
C MET A 67 11.61 -11.00 -7.86
N TRP A 68 11.29 -10.20 -6.83
CA TRP A 68 12.25 -9.85 -5.79
C TRP A 68 11.79 -10.15 -4.37
N VAL A 69 10.52 -9.90 -4.05
CA VAL A 69 10.03 -10.06 -2.67
C VAL A 69 9.83 -11.53 -2.33
N PHE A 70 8.93 -12.20 -3.06
CA PHE A 70 8.49 -13.56 -2.73
C PHE A 70 9.28 -14.60 -3.51
N GLN A 71 10.53 -14.81 -3.11
CA GLN A 71 11.43 -15.77 -3.78
C GLN A 71 11.22 -17.22 -3.32
N ASN A 72 10.69 -17.44 -2.11
CA ASN A 72 10.46 -18.77 -1.53
C ASN A 72 9.01 -19.23 -1.73
N VAL A 73 8.58 -19.35 -2.98
CA VAL A 73 7.27 -19.89 -3.35
C VAL A 73 7.34 -21.36 -3.72
N ASP A 74 6.24 -22.08 -3.51
CA ASP A 74 6.07 -23.45 -4.00
C ASP A 74 6.33 -23.50 -5.52
N ALA A 75 7.20 -24.41 -5.97
CA ALA A 75 7.54 -24.56 -7.39
C ALA A 75 6.32 -24.92 -8.26
N SER A 76 5.29 -25.52 -7.66
CA SER A 76 4.01 -25.81 -8.33
C SER A 76 3.09 -24.58 -8.46
N ALA A 77 3.35 -23.51 -7.71
CA ALA A 77 2.57 -22.29 -7.77
C ALA A 77 2.93 -21.50 -9.03
N ASN A 78 2.02 -21.44 -10.00
CA ASN A 78 2.17 -20.58 -11.17
C ASN A 78 1.89 -19.10 -10.82
N VAL A 79 2.82 -18.46 -10.11
CA VAL A 79 2.70 -17.09 -9.59
C VAL A 79 2.49 -16.05 -10.69
N LYS A 80 3.02 -16.31 -11.89
CA LYS A 80 2.90 -15.46 -13.10
C LYS A 80 1.60 -15.67 -13.89
N SER A 81 0.72 -16.55 -13.43
CA SER A 81 -0.58 -16.80 -14.07
C SER A 81 -1.45 -15.53 -14.09
N LYS A 82 -2.22 -15.34 -15.17
CA LYS A 82 -3.24 -14.29 -15.30
C LYS A 82 -4.21 -14.27 -14.11
N LYS A 83 -4.53 -15.44 -13.54
CA LYS A 83 -5.39 -15.57 -12.36
C LYS A 83 -4.76 -14.91 -11.13
N ASN A 84 -3.46 -15.12 -10.91
CA ASN A 84 -2.74 -14.56 -9.76
C ASN A 84 -2.46 -13.06 -9.94
N MET A 85 -2.24 -12.61 -11.17
CA MET A 85 -2.20 -11.18 -11.50
C MET A 85 -3.55 -10.51 -11.21
N LEU A 86 -4.67 -11.09 -11.67
CA LEU A 86 -6.00 -10.56 -11.37
C LEU A 86 -6.28 -10.53 -9.86
N LEU A 87 -5.93 -11.62 -9.15
CA LEU A 87 -6.08 -11.67 -7.70
C LEU A 87 -5.23 -10.60 -7.00
N PHE A 88 -4.02 -10.33 -7.49
CA PHE A 88 -3.18 -9.25 -6.95
C PHE A 88 -3.84 -7.88 -7.11
N VAL A 89 -4.44 -7.60 -8.28
CA VAL A 89 -5.15 -6.35 -8.54
C VAL A 89 -6.37 -6.23 -7.63
N ILE A 90 -7.18 -7.29 -7.50
CA ILE A 90 -8.36 -7.31 -6.61
C ILE A 90 -7.97 -7.08 -5.14
N LEU A 91 -6.93 -7.76 -4.66
CA LEU A 91 -6.42 -7.54 -3.31
C LEU A 91 -5.92 -6.11 -3.14
N SER A 92 -5.19 -5.57 -4.12
CA SER A 92 -4.71 -4.19 -4.06
C SER A 92 -5.87 -3.18 -4.01
N ALA A 93 -6.95 -3.41 -4.77
CA ALA A 93 -8.16 -2.60 -4.71
C ALA A 93 -8.85 -2.71 -3.34
N GLY A 94 -8.87 -3.91 -2.74
CA GLY A 94 -9.30 -4.11 -1.36
C GLY A 94 -8.47 -3.31 -0.35
N GLY A 95 -7.15 -3.26 -0.55
CA GLY A 95 -6.24 -2.44 0.26
C GLY A 95 -6.49 -0.94 0.09
N LEU A 96 -6.83 -0.48 -1.12
CA LEU A 96 -7.22 0.91 -1.37
C LEU A 96 -8.51 1.27 -0.61
N LEU A 97 -9.55 0.45 -0.72
CA LEU A 97 -10.82 0.66 -0.01
C LEU A 97 -10.65 0.62 1.51
N LEU A 98 -9.83 -0.31 2.02
CA LEU A 98 -9.46 -0.34 3.43
C LEU A 98 -8.78 0.97 3.87
N GLY A 99 -7.86 1.47 3.05
CA GLY A 99 -7.20 2.76 3.28
C GLY A 99 -8.17 3.94 3.33
N MET A 100 -9.12 4.00 2.41
CA MET A 100 -10.17 5.02 2.38
C MET A 100 -11.04 4.95 3.64
N GLY A 101 -11.51 3.75 4.01
CA GLY A 101 -12.32 3.56 5.21
C GLY A 101 -11.61 3.96 6.50
N VAL A 102 -10.31 3.64 6.61
CA VAL A 102 -9.48 4.05 7.76
C VAL A 102 -9.35 5.58 7.82
N MET A 103 -9.13 6.26 6.69
CA MET A 103 -9.04 7.73 6.68
C MET A 103 -10.36 8.39 7.07
N VAL A 104 -11.50 7.91 6.55
CA VAL A 104 -12.82 8.41 6.94
C VAL A 104 -13.06 8.22 8.44
N GLY A 105 -12.63 7.08 9.00
CA GLY A 105 -12.68 6.84 10.44
C GLY A 105 -11.84 7.83 11.24
N PHE A 106 -10.62 8.12 10.80
CA PHE A 106 -9.74 9.10 11.45
C PHE A 106 -10.23 10.54 11.32
N GLU A 107 -10.78 10.91 10.17
CA GLU A 107 -11.44 12.19 9.97
C GLU A 107 -12.60 12.35 10.94
N THR A 108 -13.48 11.35 11.03
CA THR A 108 -14.61 11.33 11.96
C THR A 108 -14.14 11.43 13.42
N LEU A 109 -13.11 10.67 13.80
CA LEU A 109 -12.54 10.73 15.14
C LEU A 109 -11.97 12.12 15.45
N SER A 110 -11.22 12.71 14.51
CA SER A 110 -10.59 14.01 14.70
C SER A 110 -11.60 15.14 14.83
N ALA A 111 -12.65 15.12 14.01
CA ALA A 111 -13.69 16.14 14.05
C ALA A 111 -14.52 16.05 15.34
N ASN A 112 -14.91 14.84 15.77
CA ASN A 112 -15.85 14.67 16.88
C ASN A 112 -15.19 14.57 18.27
N VAL A 113 -13.97 14.07 18.36
CA VAL A 113 -13.28 13.86 19.66
C VAL A 113 -12.20 14.91 19.89
N LEU A 114 -11.46 15.28 18.84
CA LEU A 114 -10.35 16.22 18.97
C LEU A 114 -10.74 17.66 18.61
N ALA A 115 -11.95 17.88 18.06
CA ALA A 115 -12.40 19.15 17.51
C ALA A 115 -11.39 19.77 16.52
N LEU A 116 -10.73 18.91 15.73
CA LEU A 116 -9.68 19.28 14.78
C LEU A 116 -10.10 18.86 13.36
N ASP A 117 -9.99 19.79 12.41
CA ASP A 117 -10.17 19.51 10.99
C ASP A 117 -8.83 19.13 10.35
N ILE A 118 -8.60 17.82 10.19
CA ILE A 118 -7.37 17.30 9.60
C ILE A 118 -7.32 17.41 8.08
N ASN A 119 -8.43 17.69 7.39
CA ASN A 119 -8.45 17.77 5.93
C ASN A 119 -7.75 19.05 5.43
N ASN A 120 -7.80 20.10 6.24
CA ASN A 120 -7.15 21.38 5.96
C ASN A 120 -5.67 21.46 6.41
N TRP A 121 -5.05 20.31 6.70
CA TRP A 121 -3.69 20.23 7.23
C TRP A 121 -2.65 21.00 6.41
N ILE A 122 -2.78 21.07 5.07
CA ILE A 122 -1.85 21.79 4.20
C ILE A 122 -1.89 23.29 4.48
N ILE A 123 -3.10 23.85 4.60
CA ILE A 123 -3.30 25.28 4.86
C ILE A 123 -2.80 25.58 6.27
N ASP A 124 -3.17 24.76 7.25
CA ASP A 124 -2.73 24.92 8.63
C ASP A 124 -1.21 24.82 8.77
N PHE A 125 -0.56 23.94 8.00
CA PHE A 125 0.90 23.85 7.95
C PHE A 125 1.52 25.09 7.31
N LYS A 126 0.94 25.65 6.24
CA LYS A 126 1.46 26.89 5.64
C LYS A 126 1.41 28.07 6.62
N VAL A 127 0.35 28.15 7.43
CA VAL A 127 0.16 29.24 8.39
C VAL A 127 0.97 29.02 9.68
N ASN A 128 0.87 27.83 10.27
CA ASN A 128 1.40 27.53 11.60
C ASN A 128 2.67 26.67 11.59
N GLN A 129 3.13 26.23 10.42
CA GLN A 129 4.29 25.34 10.24
C GLN A 129 4.20 24.13 11.17
N PHE A 130 5.29 23.79 11.86
CA PHE A 130 5.36 22.65 12.78
C PHE A 130 4.55 22.83 14.08
N LYS A 131 3.86 23.97 14.29
CA LYS A 131 2.91 24.14 15.40
C LYS A 131 1.49 23.67 15.05
N SER A 132 1.21 23.35 13.79
CA SER A 132 -0.10 22.85 13.37
C SER A 132 -0.39 21.48 13.98
N LEU A 133 -1.43 21.40 14.83
CA LEU A 133 -1.93 20.13 15.35
C LEU A 133 -2.54 19.28 14.22
N ALA A 134 -3.30 19.89 13.31
CA ALA A 134 -3.90 19.20 12.16
C ALA A 134 -2.84 18.49 11.30
N PHE A 135 -1.70 19.15 11.04
CA PHE A 135 -0.56 18.55 10.32
C PHE A 135 -0.03 17.28 11.00
N TRP A 136 0.21 17.35 12.32
CA TRP A 136 0.76 16.21 13.06
C TRP A 136 -0.23 15.05 13.16
N TYR A 137 -1.51 15.33 13.42
CA TYR A 137 -2.55 14.29 13.46
C TYR A 137 -2.77 13.68 12.08
N PHE A 138 -2.85 14.48 11.01
CA PHE A 138 -2.93 13.95 9.65
C PHE A 138 -1.74 13.05 9.32
N THR A 139 -0.52 13.49 9.63
CA THR A 139 0.70 12.71 9.39
C THR A 139 0.69 11.40 10.17
N LEU A 140 0.30 11.42 11.45
CA LEU A 140 0.16 10.24 12.28
C LEU A 140 -0.85 9.25 11.71
N PHE A 141 -2.06 9.73 11.40
CA PHE A 141 -3.14 8.92 10.83
C PHE A 141 -2.78 8.34 9.46
N PHE A 142 -2.11 9.12 8.61
CA PHE A 142 -1.60 8.65 7.33
C PHE A 142 -0.55 7.55 7.51
N GLY A 143 0.34 7.68 8.50
CA GLY A 143 1.30 6.64 8.87
C GLY A 143 0.62 5.34 9.32
N VAL A 144 -0.34 5.44 10.25
CA VAL A 144 -1.10 4.28 10.75
C VAL A 144 -1.87 3.60 9.62
N LYS A 145 -2.60 4.37 8.80
CA LYS A 145 -3.28 3.87 7.60
C LYS A 145 -2.33 3.07 6.70
N THR A 146 -1.15 3.62 6.43
CA THR A 146 -0.17 2.99 5.54
C THR A 146 0.33 1.67 6.11
N LEU A 147 0.61 1.59 7.42
CA LEU A 147 0.98 0.34 8.08
C LEU A 147 -0.13 -0.73 8.01
N ILE A 148 -1.39 -0.33 8.18
CA ILE A 148 -2.55 -1.23 8.06
C ILE A 148 -2.63 -1.79 6.63
N ILE A 149 -2.54 -0.94 5.60
CA ILE A 149 -2.60 -1.36 4.19
C ILE A 149 -1.42 -2.27 3.83
N LEU A 150 -0.20 -1.94 4.28
CA LEU A 150 0.98 -2.77 4.03
C LEU A 150 0.83 -4.15 4.69
N SER A 151 0.34 -4.19 5.93
CA SER A 151 0.07 -5.44 6.63
C SER A 151 -0.97 -6.28 5.88
N TYR A 152 -2.10 -5.67 5.52
CA TYR A 152 -3.15 -6.32 4.74
C TYR A 152 -2.60 -6.89 3.43
N ASN A 153 -1.87 -6.09 2.65
CA ASN A 153 -1.31 -6.51 1.37
C ASN A 153 -0.29 -7.65 1.56
N TYR A 154 0.58 -7.56 2.57
CA TYR A 154 1.57 -8.61 2.83
C TYR A 154 0.89 -9.95 3.15
N PHE A 155 0.00 -9.97 4.14
CA PHE A 155 -0.63 -11.22 4.58
C PHE A 155 -1.53 -11.83 3.52
N THR A 156 -2.35 -11.03 2.84
CA THR A 156 -3.25 -11.53 1.79
C THR A 156 -2.47 -12.09 0.61
N ARG A 157 -1.44 -11.39 0.13
CA ARG A 157 -0.62 -11.84 -1.00
C ARG A 157 0.17 -13.10 -0.63
N LYS A 158 0.81 -13.11 0.55
CA LYS A 158 1.54 -14.28 1.03
C LYS A 158 0.67 -15.52 1.16
N LYS A 159 -0.54 -15.37 1.71
CA LYS A 159 -1.45 -16.51 1.94
C LYS A 159 -2.12 -17.00 0.64
N LEU A 160 -2.52 -16.09 -0.24
CA LEU A 160 -3.38 -16.42 -1.38
C LEU A 160 -2.61 -16.62 -2.69
N ILE A 161 -1.53 -15.88 -2.91
CA ILE A 161 -0.77 -15.87 -4.18
C ILE A 161 0.57 -16.60 -4.01
N PHE A 162 1.34 -16.24 -2.99
CA PHE A 162 2.72 -16.70 -2.80
C PHE A 162 2.81 -17.79 -1.73
N LYS A 163 2.07 -18.89 -1.94
CA LYS A 163 2.07 -20.02 -1.00
C LYS A 163 3.49 -20.59 -0.86
N ALA A 164 3.95 -20.71 0.38
CA ALA A 164 5.22 -21.36 0.68
C ALA A 164 5.13 -22.87 0.40
N PRO A 165 6.23 -23.53 0.00
CA PRO A 165 6.27 -24.99 -0.11
C PRO A 165 5.86 -25.65 1.21
N LYS A 166 5.15 -26.78 1.14
CA LYS A 166 4.88 -27.58 2.35
C LYS A 166 6.22 -28.06 2.91
N GLU A 167 6.46 -27.85 4.20
CA GLU A 167 7.55 -28.53 4.91
C GLU A 167 7.27 -30.04 4.84
N ASN A 168 8.15 -30.79 4.17
CA ASN A 168 8.15 -32.24 4.29
C ASN A 168 8.59 -32.57 5.72
N ILE A 169 7.61 -32.87 6.58
CA ILE A 169 7.82 -33.28 7.97
C ILE A 169 8.78 -34.50 8.06
N ASN A 170 8.93 -35.26 6.98
CA ASN A 170 9.78 -36.45 6.92
C ASN A 170 11.29 -36.18 6.93
N GLU A 171 11.78 -34.98 6.55
CA GLU A 171 13.23 -34.68 6.60
C GLU A 171 13.75 -34.26 7.98
N GLN A 172 12.85 -34.04 8.96
CA GLN A 172 13.23 -33.79 10.35
C GLN A 172 13.44 -35.06 11.17
N ILE A 173 13.11 -36.24 10.63
CA ILE A 173 13.27 -37.53 11.32
C ILE A 173 14.60 -38.20 10.97
N GLU A 174 15.30 -37.77 9.92
CA GLU A 174 16.56 -38.37 9.45
C GLU A 174 17.83 -37.58 9.82
N ASN A 175 17.76 -36.56 10.68
CA ASN A 175 18.95 -35.84 11.19
C ASN A 175 19.03 -35.85 12.72
#